data_AF-A0A9D0ACD2-F1
#
_entry.id   AF-A0A9D0ACD2-F1
#
_cell.length_a   1.000
_cell.length_b   1.000
_cell.length_c   1.000
_cell.angle_alpha   90.00
_cell.angle_beta   90.00
_cell.angle_gamma   90.00
#
_symmetry.space_group_name_H-M   'P 1'
#
loop_
_entity.id
_entity.type
_entity.pdbx_description
1 polymer ?
#
loop_
_entity_poly.entity_id
_entity_poly.type
_entity_poly.pdbx_seq_one_letter_code
_entity_poly.pdbx_strand_id
1 'polypeptide(L)'
;MNKIKKRISENIRQEIENNPIDNWHGITSDNIESHLISPVFETYCDPMDEKVTYSYWTILEEFPGDKSGYTIFFDPAENEFGLGMHSKSDQMIFLGIYGSFIEVLNGM
;
A
#
# COMPACT_ATOMS: atom_id res chain seq x y z
N MET A 1 0.83 -4.08 -20.56
CA MET A 1 0.53 -3.72 -19.15
C MET A 1 -0.69 -4.53 -18.70
N ASN A 2 -0.59 -5.25 -17.58
CA ASN A 2 -1.68 -6.09 -17.05
C ASN A 2 -2.91 -5.22 -16.72
N LYS A 3 -4.13 -5.64 -17.14
CA LYS A 3 -5.38 -4.87 -16.96
C LYS A 3 -5.61 -4.47 -15.49
N ILE A 4 -5.23 -5.35 -14.55
CA ILE A 4 -5.40 -5.10 -13.11
C ILE A 4 -4.52 -3.95 -12.61
N LYS A 5 -3.24 -3.90 -13.03
CA LYS A 5 -2.31 -2.83 -12.63
C LYS A 5 -2.81 -1.47 -13.11
N LYS A 6 -3.31 -1.41 -14.34
CA LYS A 6 -3.90 -0.18 -14.89
C LYS A 6 -5.11 0.28 -14.07
N ARG A 7 -6.03 -0.63 -13.75
CA ARG A 7 -7.21 -0.33 -12.92
C ARG A 7 -6.81 0.21 -11.54
N ILE A 8 -5.85 -0.44 -10.89
CA ILE A 8 -5.34 -0.02 -9.57
C ILE A 8 -4.80 1.41 -9.64
N SER A 9 -3.91 1.70 -10.59
CA SER A 9 -3.35 3.04 -10.76
C SER A 9 -4.40 4.10 -11.10
N GLU A 10 -5.43 3.76 -11.87
CA GLU A 10 -6.54 4.67 -12.18
C GLU A 10 -7.39 5.00 -10.94
N ASN A 11 -7.70 3.99 -10.12
CA ASN A 11 -8.45 4.19 -8.87
C ASN A 11 -7.67 5.09 -7.89
N ILE A 12 -6.38 4.81 -7.68
CA ILE A 12 -5.52 5.59 -6.77
C ILE A 12 -5.46 7.06 -7.21
N ARG A 13 -5.28 7.31 -8.51
CA ARG A 13 -5.26 8.69 -9.04
C ARG A 13 -6.56 9.42 -8.79
N GLN A 14 -7.70 8.77 -9.01
CA GLN A 14 -8.99 9.37 -8.72
C GLN A 14 -9.14 9.70 -7.23
N GLU A 15 -8.67 8.83 -6.34
CA GLU A 15 -8.72 9.12 -4.91
C GLU A 15 -7.82 10.31 -4.51
N ILE A 16 -6.58 10.36 -5.02
CA ILE A 16 -5.65 11.47 -4.78
C ILE A 16 -6.19 12.79 -5.30
N GLU A 17 -6.79 12.81 -6.49
CA GLU A 17 -7.32 14.04 -7.10
C GLU A 17 -8.55 14.59 -6.36
N ASN A 18 -9.32 13.73 -5.68
CA ASN A 18 -10.60 14.10 -5.07
C ASN A 18 -10.53 14.29 -3.55
N ASN A 19 -9.42 13.94 -2.89
CA ASN A 19 -9.32 13.98 -1.43
C ASN A 19 -8.02 14.66 -0.98
N PRO A 20 -8.03 15.38 0.16
CA PRO A 20 -6.81 15.93 0.73
C PRO A 20 -5.91 14.82 1.26
N ILE A 21 -4.60 15.00 1.07
CA ILE A 21 -3.56 14.19 1.71
C ILE A 21 -3.14 14.90 3.00
N ASP A 22 -3.30 14.22 4.13
CA ASP A 22 -2.93 14.65 5.47
C ASP A 22 -2.15 13.52 6.16
N ASN A 23 -1.00 13.20 5.60
CA ASN A 23 -0.14 12.12 6.09
C ASN A 23 0.99 12.67 6.96
N TRP A 24 1.17 12.08 8.15
CA TRP A 24 2.11 12.58 9.17
C TRP A 24 3.57 12.15 8.91
N HIS A 25 3.76 11.24 7.96
CA HIS A 25 5.06 10.74 7.53
C HIS A 25 5.69 11.60 6.40
N GLY A 26 5.04 12.70 6.02
CA GLY A 26 5.57 13.66 5.04
C GLY A 26 5.27 13.30 3.58
N ILE A 27 4.36 12.35 3.33
CA ILE A 27 3.80 12.13 2.00
C ILE A 27 2.73 13.21 1.76
N THR A 28 2.82 13.89 0.64
CA THR A 28 2.02 15.06 0.26
C THR A 28 1.59 14.96 -1.19
N SER A 29 0.62 15.77 -1.61
CA SER A 29 0.22 15.85 -3.02
C SER A 29 1.37 16.20 -3.98
N ASP A 30 2.41 16.89 -3.50
CA ASP A 30 3.56 17.30 -4.31
C ASP A 30 4.58 16.17 -4.51
N ASN A 31 4.67 15.20 -3.59
CA ASN A 31 5.68 14.14 -3.62
C ASN A 31 5.12 12.71 -3.72
N ILE A 32 3.80 12.50 -3.65
CA ILE A 32 3.21 11.15 -3.63
C ILE A 32 3.64 10.26 -4.80
N GLU A 33 3.82 10.85 -5.98
CA GLU A 33 4.27 10.11 -7.18
C GLU A 33 5.66 9.48 -7.00
N SER A 34 6.52 10.01 -6.12
CA SER A 34 7.80 9.35 -5.81
C SER A 34 7.65 8.13 -4.91
N HIS A 35 6.55 8.03 -4.16
CA HIS A 35 6.26 6.90 -3.26
C HIS A 35 5.46 5.79 -3.93
N LEU A 36 4.70 6.12 -4.98
CA LEU A 36 3.97 5.15 -5.78
C LEU A 36 4.92 4.29 -6.60
N ILE A 37 4.77 2.97 -6.45
CA ILE A 37 5.53 1.98 -7.22
C ILE A 37 4.65 1.34 -8.30
N SER A 38 5.27 0.65 -9.26
CA SER A 38 4.50 -0.22 -10.13
C SER A 38 3.91 -1.35 -9.29
N PRO A 39 2.59 -1.65 -9.34
CA PRO A 39 2.00 -2.61 -8.44
C PRO A 39 2.72 -3.95 -8.46
N VAL A 40 3.18 -4.43 -7.30
CA VAL A 40 3.90 -5.70 -7.13
C VAL A 40 2.98 -6.68 -6.41
N PHE A 41 2.88 -7.92 -6.90
CA PHE A 41 2.07 -8.93 -6.23
C PHE A 41 2.94 -9.66 -5.22
N GLU A 42 2.61 -9.51 -3.94
CA GLU A 42 3.45 -9.97 -2.82
C GLU A 42 2.64 -10.74 -1.79
N THR A 43 3.35 -11.55 -1.00
CA THR A 43 2.77 -12.35 0.07
C THR A 43 3.07 -11.69 1.41
N TYR A 44 2.01 -11.35 2.14
CA TYR A 44 2.04 -10.76 3.47
C TYR A 44 1.75 -11.84 4.52
N CYS A 45 2.50 -11.87 5.61
CA CYS A 45 2.28 -12.77 6.73
C CYS A 45 1.46 -12.08 7.83
N ASP A 46 0.63 -12.85 8.53
CA ASP A 46 0.00 -12.40 9.76
C ASP A 46 1.08 -12.17 10.85
N PRO A 47 1.01 -11.08 11.63
CA PRO A 47 2.01 -10.75 12.64
C PRO A 47 2.01 -11.72 13.83
N MET A 48 0.93 -12.46 14.05
CA MET A 48 0.75 -13.39 15.17
C MET A 48 1.00 -14.85 14.77
N ASP A 49 0.87 -15.19 13.49
CA ASP A 49 1.19 -16.50 12.94
C ASP A 49 1.73 -16.41 11.51
N GLU A 50 3.04 -16.54 11.34
CA GLU A 50 3.71 -16.46 10.03
C GLU A 50 3.26 -17.51 9.01
N LYS A 51 2.55 -18.56 9.44
CA LYS A 51 1.97 -19.58 8.54
C LYS A 51 0.68 -19.10 7.88
N VAL A 52 0.03 -18.08 8.44
CA VAL A 52 -1.13 -17.42 7.85
C VAL A 52 -0.62 -16.35 6.91
N THR A 53 -0.92 -16.51 5.61
CA THR A 53 -0.43 -15.62 4.56
C THR A 53 -1.55 -15.10 3.68
N TYR A 54 -1.41 -13.87 3.24
CA TYR A 54 -2.30 -13.17 2.34
C TYR A 54 -1.53 -12.73 1.08
N SER A 55 -2.21 -12.61 -0.06
CA SER A 55 -1.56 -12.14 -1.30
C SER A 55 -2.21 -10.85 -1.78
N TYR A 56 -1.43 -9.79 -1.84
CA TYR A 56 -1.93 -8.45 -2.17
C TYR A 56 -1.05 -7.75 -3.21
N TRP A 57 -1.55 -6.65 -3.75
CA TRP A 57 -0.78 -5.80 -4.66
C TRP A 57 -0.20 -4.61 -3.90
N THR A 58 1.09 -4.62 -3.59
CA THR A 58 1.82 -3.47 -3.04
C THR A 58 1.91 -2.36 -4.07
N ILE A 59 1.57 -1.13 -3.68
CA ILE A 59 1.44 0.01 -4.60
C ILE A 59 2.16 1.26 -4.15
N LEU A 60 2.49 1.35 -2.85
CA LEU A 60 3.19 2.49 -2.27
C LEU A 60 4.19 1.97 -1.24
N GLU A 61 5.40 2.51 -1.28
CA GLU A 61 6.43 2.35 -0.26
C GLU A 61 6.70 3.72 0.37
N GLU A 62 6.73 3.81 1.70
CA GLU A 62 7.10 5.04 2.40
C GLU A 62 8.53 5.47 2.02
N PHE A 63 9.45 4.52 1.94
CA PHE A 63 10.83 4.73 1.48
C PHE A 63 11.16 3.78 0.31
N PRO A 64 10.87 4.20 -0.94
CA PRO A 64 11.04 3.36 -2.13
C PRO A 64 12.43 2.75 -2.24
N GLY A 65 12.49 1.42 -2.29
CA GLY A 65 13.73 0.65 -2.46
C GLY A 65 14.59 0.47 -1.19
N ASP A 66 14.20 1.06 -0.06
CA ASP A 66 14.89 0.89 1.23
C ASP A 66 14.30 -0.25 2.08
N LYS A 67 13.13 -0.79 1.68
CA LYS A 67 12.39 -1.82 2.43
C LYS A 67 12.22 -1.46 3.92
N SER A 68 12.01 -0.18 4.18
CA SER A 68 11.80 0.38 5.50
C SER A 68 10.50 1.18 5.54
N GLY A 69 9.99 1.44 6.74
CA GLY A 69 8.71 2.12 6.92
C GLY A 69 7.51 1.27 6.53
N TYR A 70 6.41 1.94 6.24
CA TYR A 70 5.15 1.31 5.85
C TYR A 70 5.01 1.13 4.34
N THR A 71 4.10 0.25 3.97
CA THR A 71 3.67 0.00 2.59
C THR A 71 2.15 0.02 2.55
N ILE A 72 1.59 0.47 1.43
CA ILE A 72 0.16 0.32 1.15
C ILE A 72 -0.01 -0.75 0.09
N PHE A 73 -0.95 -1.66 0.33
CA PHE A 73 -1.34 -2.67 -0.64
C PHE A 73 -2.82 -2.58 -1.00
N PHE A 74 -3.19 -3.20 -2.11
CA PHE A 74 -4.55 -3.34 -2.60
C PHE A 74 -4.99 -4.81 -2.58
N ASP A 75 -6.15 -5.06 -1.99
CA ASP A 75 -6.87 -6.33 -2.04
C ASP A 75 -7.89 -6.32 -3.20
N PRO A 76 -7.66 -7.10 -4.26
CA PRO A 76 -8.57 -7.16 -5.39
C PRO A 76 -9.86 -7.94 -5.11
N ALA A 77 -9.93 -8.75 -4.04
CA ALA A 77 -11.10 -9.53 -3.69
C ALA A 77 -12.19 -8.64 -3.10
N GLU A 78 -11.81 -7.81 -2.12
CA GLU A 78 -12.72 -6.88 -1.43
C GLU A 78 -12.71 -5.48 -2.06
N ASN A 79 -11.77 -5.20 -2.96
CA ASN A 79 -11.57 -3.88 -3.56
C ASN A 79 -11.27 -2.80 -2.50
N GLU A 80 -10.40 -3.15 -1.56
CA GLU A 80 -9.98 -2.30 -0.45
C GLU A 80 -8.44 -2.21 -0.38
N PHE A 81 -7.95 -1.25 0.38
CA PHE A 81 -6.54 -1.02 0.63
C PHE A 81 -6.22 -1.30 2.09
N GLY A 82 -4.97 -1.68 2.32
CA GLY A 82 -4.45 -1.99 3.64
C GLY A 82 -3.03 -1.54 3.83
N LEU A 83 -2.60 -1.60 5.09
CA LEU A 83 -1.27 -1.22 5.53
C LEU A 83 -0.45 -2.47 5.81
N GLY A 84 0.82 -2.43 5.41
CA GLY A 84 1.80 -3.43 5.80
C GLY A 84 3.17 -2.82 5.98
N MET A 85 4.16 -3.65 6.28
CA MET A 85 5.55 -3.21 6.40
C MET A 85 6.52 -4.36 6.15
N HIS A 86 7.78 -4.04 5.88
CA HIS A 86 8.84 -5.02 5.92
C HIS A 86 9.27 -5.27 7.37
N SER A 87 9.41 -6.55 7.74
CA SER A 87 10.08 -6.95 8.97
C SER A 87 11.60 -6.84 8.83
N LYS A 88 12.31 -6.93 9.96
CA LYS A 88 13.78 -7.02 9.98
C LYS A 88 14.33 -8.26 9.27
N SER A 89 13.50 -9.30 9.08
CA SER A 89 13.84 -10.54 8.37
C SER A 89 13.45 -10.49 6.88
N ASP A 90 13.14 -9.31 6.34
CA ASP A 90 12.73 -9.11 4.94
C ASP A 90 11.44 -9.86 4.58
N GLN A 91 10.50 -9.97 5.53
CA GLN A 91 9.16 -10.51 5.31
C GLN A 91 8.14 -9.37 5.29
N MET A 92 7.17 -9.44 4.38
CA MET A 92 6.03 -8.52 4.40
C MET A 92 5.08 -8.91 5.53
N ILE A 93 4.71 -7.93 6.36
CA ILE A 93 3.81 -8.11 7.49
C ILE A 93 2.51 -7.37 7.20
N PHE A 94 1.39 -8.07 7.34
CA PHE A 94 0.04 -7.51 7.26
C PHE A 94 -0.29 -6.75 8.56
N LEU A 95 -0.68 -5.47 8.45
CA LEU A 95 -1.08 -4.68 9.62
C LEU A 95 -2.58 -4.42 9.68
N GLY A 96 -3.29 -4.50 8.55
CA GLY A 96 -4.74 -4.39 8.52
C GLY A 96 -5.28 -3.92 7.16
N ILE A 97 -6.59 -4.11 6.95
CA ILE A 97 -7.37 -3.46 5.91
C ILE A 97 -8.03 -2.23 6.52
N TYR A 98 -7.96 -1.08 5.84
CA TYR A 98 -8.49 0.19 6.37
C TYR A 98 -9.47 0.90 5.43
N GLY A 99 -9.74 0.35 4.24
CA GLY A 99 -10.75 0.88 3.33
C GLY A 99 -10.14 1.49 2.07
N SER A 100 -10.33 2.79 1.84
CA SER A 100 -9.83 3.50 0.66
C SER A 100 -8.32 3.78 0.73
N PHE A 101 -7.69 4.07 -0.41
CA PHE A 101 -6.27 4.41 -0.46
C PHE A 101 -5.96 5.65 0.38
N ILE A 102 -6.82 6.67 0.31
CA ILE A 102 -6.61 7.91 1.07
C ILE A 102 -6.82 7.71 2.57
N GLU A 103 -7.77 6.85 2.99
CA GLU A 103 -7.93 6.50 4.40
C GLU A 103 -6.69 5.81 4.96
N VAL A 104 -6.12 4.86 4.23
CA VAL A 104 -4.86 4.20 4.63
C VAL A 104 -3.72 5.22 4.67
N LEU A 105 -3.57 6.04 3.63
CA LEU A 105 -2.49 7.01 3.53
C LEU A 105 -2.54 8.06 4.64
N ASN A 106 -3.72 8.59 4.97
CA ASN A 106 -3.87 9.59 6.03
C ASN A 106 -3.87 8.96 7.43
N GLY A 107 -4.16 7.66 7.54
CA GLY A 107 -4.13 6.89 8.79
C GLY A 107 -2.74 6.38 9.17
N MET A 108 -1.77 6.48 8.25
CA MET A 108 -0.36 6.18 8.46
C MET A 108 0.33 7.30 9.22
#